data_AF-A0A561VPH0-F1
#
_entry.id   AF-A0A561VPH0-F1
#
_cell.length_a   1.000
_cell.length_b   1.000
_cell.length_c   1.000
_cell.angle_alpha   90.00
_cell.angle_beta   90.00
_cell.angle_gamma   90.00
#
_symmetry.space_group_name_H-M   'P 1'
#
loop_
_entity.id
_entity.type
_entity.pdbx_description
1 polymer ?
#
loop_
_entity_poly.entity_id
_entity_poly.type
_entity_poly.pdbx_seq_one_letter_code
_entity_poly.pdbx_strand_id
1 'polypeptide(L)' 'MDDGPITPALVLWTAKRVITQHREPASDHRAAGRCAVCRDGGCDMLTWARDAIKAHRMAGNSPDRY' A
#
# COMPACT_ATOMS: atom_id res chain seq x y z
N MET A 1 16.37 -20.87 6.42
CA MET A 1 15.41 -20.17 5.56
C MET A 1 16.05 -18.82 5.29
N ASP A 2 16.49 -18.60 4.07
CA ASP A 2 17.16 -17.36 3.65
C ASP A 2 16.06 -16.29 3.58
N ASP A 3 15.86 -15.55 4.67
CA ASP A 3 15.03 -14.34 4.68
C ASP A 3 15.83 -13.30 3.88
N GLY A 4 15.81 -13.47 2.56
CA GLY A 4 16.54 -12.63 1.62
C GLY A 4 16.22 -11.16 1.93
N PRO A 5 17.17 -10.24 1.69
CA PRO A 5 17.04 -8.86 2.13
C PRO A 5 15.71 -8.28 1.65
N ILE A 6 14.92 -7.75 2.59
CA ILE A 6 13.69 -7.04 2.27
C ILE A 6 14.07 -5.83 1.41
N THR A 7 13.93 -5.98 0.10
CA THR A 7 14.26 -4.92 -0.86
C THR A 7 13.12 -3.91 -0.91
N PRO A 8 13.41 -2.63 -1.20
CA PRO A 8 12.37 -1.61 -1.42
C PRO A 8 11.38 -2.01 -2.53
N ALA A 9 11.85 -2.75 -3.54
CA ALA A 9 11.01 -3.30 -4.60
C ALA A 9 10.00 -4.35 -4.07
N LEU A 10 10.43 -5.23 -3.16
CA LEU A 10 9.56 -6.21 -2.53
C LEU A 10 8.50 -5.55 -1.63
N VAL A 11 8.89 -4.53 -0.87
CA VAL A 11 7.97 -3.72 -0.06
C VAL A 11 6.92 -3.05 -0.95
N LEU A 12 7.35 -2.43 -2.05
CA LEU A 12 6.44 -1.76 -2.99
C LEU A 12 5.46 -2.74 -3.65
N TRP A 13 5.95 -3.90 -4.08
CA TRP A 13 5.11 -4.95 -4.65
C TRP A 13 4.06 -5.43 -3.65
N THR A 14 4.46 -5.66 -2.39
CA THR A 14 3.58 -6.13 -1.32
C THR A 14 2.51 -5.09 -1.01
N ALA A 15 2.88 -3.81 -0.90
CA ALA A 15 1.94 -2.71 -0.68
C ALA A 15 0.89 -2.60 -1.81
N LYS A 16 1.33 -2.70 -3.08
CA LYS A 16 0.39 -2.70 -4.23
C LYS A 16 -0.58 -3.88 -4.19
N ARG A 17 -0.09 -5.06 -3.80
CA ARG A 17 -0.92 -6.26 -3.66
C ARG A 17 -1.98 -6.10 -2.58
N VAL A 18 -1.59 -5.59 -1.41
CA VAL A 18 -2.53 -5.28 -0.31
C VAL A 18 -3.60 -4.29 -0.76
N ILE A 19 -3.22 -3.19 -1.42
CA ILE A 19 -4.22 -2.23 -1.93
C ILE A 19 -5.19 -2.90 -2.90
N THR A 20 -4.69 -3.74 -3.81
CA THR A 20 -5.54 -4.43 -4.79
C THR A 20 -6.50 -5.41 -4.12
N GLN A 21 -6.02 -6.17 -3.13
CA GLN A 21 -6.80 -7.18 -2.43
C GLN A 21 -7.85 -6.56 -1.49
N HIS A 22 -7.58 -5.37 -0.97
CA HIS A 22 -8.47 -4.62 -0.09
C HIS A 22 -9.35 -3.61 -0.84
N ARG A 23 -9.12 -3.39 -2.14
CA ARG A 23 -9.91 -2.47 -2.96
C ARG A 23 -11.33 -3.00 -3.11
N GLU A 24 -12.29 -2.26 -2.59
CA GLU A 24 -13.70 -2.51 -2.90
C GLU A 24 -13.97 -2.19 -4.38
N PRO A 25 -14.60 -3.12 -5.14
CA PRO A 25 -15.00 -2.85 -6.51
C PRO A 25 -15.98 -1.67 -6.53
N ALA A 26 -15.80 -0.76 -7.49
CA ALA A 26 -16.73 0.34 -7.67
C ALA A 26 -18.11 -0.23 -8.01
N SER A 27 -19.09 0.05 -7.14
CA SER A 27 -20.50 -0.25 -7.39
C SER A 27 -21.23 1.06 -7.64
N ASP A 28 -22.15 1.05 -8.60
CA ASP A 28 -22.95 2.22 -8.98
C ASP A 28 -23.69 2.87 -7.78
N HIS A 29 -23.98 2.06 -6.76
CA HIS A 29 -24.71 2.45 -5.55
C HIS A 29 -23.84 2.76 -4.31
N ARG A 30 -22.50 2.64 -4.38
CA ARG A 30 -21.61 2.97 -3.25
C ARG A 30 -20.30 3.59 -3.71
N ALA A 31 -19.90 4.66 -3.03
CA ALA A 31 -18.63 5.32 -3.24
C ALA A 31 -17.46 4.33 -3.03
N ALA A 32 -16.70 4.08 -4.10
CA ALA A 32 -15.47 3.31 -4.03
C ALA A 32 -14.47 4.03 -3.12
N GLY A 33 -13.99 3.35 -2.07
CA GLY A 33 -13.07 3.96 -1.11
C GLY A 33 -12.97 3.25 0.23
N ARG A 34 -13.89 2.34 0.53
CA ARG A 34 -13.81 1.48 1.72
C ARG A 34 -13.02 0.21 1.40
N CYS A 35 -12.44 -0.35 2.44
CA CYS A 35 -11.79 -1.64 2.34
C CYS A 35 -12.86 -2.73 2.25
N ALA A 36 -12.82 -3.58 1.21
CA ALA A 36 -13.79 -4.68 1.04
C ALA A 36 -13.80 -5.64 2.24
N VAL A 37 -12.63 -5.83 2.85
CA VAL A 37 -12.41 -6.72 4.01
C VAL A 37 -12.80 -6.06 5.34
N CYS A 38 -12.33 -4.82 5.59
CA CYS A 38 -12.45 -4.15 6.88
C CYS A 38 -13.72 -3.26 7.00
N ARG A 39 -14.42 -2.97 5.90
CA ARG A 39 -15.68 -2.17 5.72
C ARG A 39 -15.69 -0.73 6.28
N ASP A 40 -15.22 -0.50 7.50
CA ASP A 40 -15.19 0.81 8.19
C ASP A 40 -14.17 0.86 9.34
N GLY A 41 -13.74 -0.28 9.90
CA GLY A 41 -12.70 -0.32 10.94
C GLY A 41 -11.32 -0.20 10.31
N GLY A 42 -10.59 0.87 10.64
CA GLY A 42 -9.28 1.22 10.07
C GLY A 42 -8.42 0.00 9.72
N CYS A 43 -8.21 -0.23 8.43
CA CYS A 43 -7.50 -1.42 7.97
C CYS A 43 -5.99 -1.12 8.03
N ASP A 44 -5.33 -1.52 9.11
CA ASP A 44 -3.91 -1.23 9.35
C ASP A 44 -3.01 -1.64 8.17
N MET A 45 -3.34 -2.76 7.50
CA MET A 45 -2.63 -3.17 6.29
C MET A 45 -2.79 -2.17 5.13
N LEU A 46 -3.97 -1.59 4.94
CA LEU A 46 -4.19 -0.59 3.90
C LEU A 46 -3.47 0.72 4.24
N THR A 47 -3.49 1.13 5.51
CA THR A 47 -2.75 2.30 6.00
C THR A 47 -1.25 2.11 5.80
N TRP A 48 -0.70 0.97 6.22
CA TRP A 48 0.69 0.59 5.99
C TRP A 48 1.04 0.61 4.50
N ALA A 49 0.22 0.01 3.63
CA ALA A 49 0.51 -0.05 2.20
C ALA A 49 0.56 1.35 1.56
N ARG A 50 -0.32 2.26 1.97
CA ARG A 50 -0.31 3.66 1.51
C ARG A 50 0.93 4.39 2.01
N ASP A 51 1.30 4.18 3.27
CA ASP A 51 2.48 4.80 3.87
C ASP A 51 3.78 4.29 3.23
N ALA A 52 3.90 2.98 2.99
CA ALA A 52 5.04 2.37 2.33
C ALA A 52 5.26 2.93 0.91
N ILE A 53 4.19 3.12 0.13
CA ILE A 53 4.26 3.75 -1.20
C ILE A 53 4.68 5.22 -1.09
N LYS A 54 4.14 5.94 -0.11
CA LYS A 54 4.49 7.34 0.14
C LYS A 54 5.97 7.47 0.53
N ALA A 55 6.45 6.64 1.45
CA ALA A 55 7.83 6.59 1.89
C ALA A 55 8.77 6.28 0.71
N HIS A 56 8.42 5.30 -0.14
CA HIS A 56 9.19 4.99 -1.33
C HIS A 56 9.21 6.16 -2.33
N ARG A 57 8.10 6.87 -2.50
CA ARG A 57 8.04 8.07 -3.36
C ARG A 57 8.91 9.20 -2.82
N MET A 58 8.91 9.41 -1.50
CA MET A 58 9.73 10.44 -0.86
C MET A 58 11.22 10.08 -0.89
N ALA A 59 11.57 8.81 -0.71
CA ALA A 59 12.93 8.31 -0.87
C ALA A 59 13.47 8.54 -2.29
N GLY A 60 12.64 8.32 -3.32
CA GLY A 60 12.98 8.63 -4.71
C GLY A 60 12.91 10.12 -5.08
N ASN A 61 12.26 10.96 -4.26
CA ASN A 61 12.16 12.41 -4.44
C ASN A 61 13.17 13.17 -3.56
N SER A 62 14.05 12.49 -2.86
CA SER A 62 15.19 13.16 -2.24
C SER A 62 16.09 13.58 -3.40
N PRO A 63 16.25 14.89 -3.71
CA PRO A 63 17.34 15.28 -4.58
C PRO A 63 18.60 14.82 -3.87
N ASP A 64 19.32 13.90 -4.51
CA ASP A 64 20.69 13.56 -4.18
C ASP A 64 21.45 14.90 -4.10
N ARG A 65 21.65 15.35 -2.87
CA ARG A 65 22.26 16.64 -2.55
C ARG A 65 23.44 16.32 -1.65
N TYR A 66 24.43 15.69 -2.25
CA TYR A 66 25.82 15.67 -1.78
C TYR A 66 26.75 15.79 -2.97
#